data_AF-A0A2V8UKB8-F1
#
_entry.id   AF-A0A2V8UKB8-F1
#
_cell.length_a   1.000
_cell.length_b   1.000
_cell.length_c   1.000
_cell.angle_alpha   90.00
_cell.angle_beta   90.00
_cell.angle_gamma   90.00
#
_symmetry.space_group_name_H-M   'P 1'
#
loop_
_entity.id
_entity.type
_entity.pdbx_description
1 polymer ?
#
loop_
_entity_poly.entity_id
_entity_poly.type
_entity_poly.pdbx_seq_one_letter_code
_entity_poly.pdbx_strand_id
1 'polypeptide(L)'
;MLRAGIIVAALLCVGSGLGIRAQDTVSDETIRATVNVVLAPVTVLDRHGDYVSGLQPQDFRLLDNGKEQKIQVDVAFQPISLVIAVQANDHVEGMLPKINKIGALIQPLVIGEQGEAAVMAFDHRFRTMQDFTSDSIKIENAIKKITPGSQSSRLIDAVIESVRMLRSRPANRRRILMLISETRNRGSEGKVRDALTDIQMNNVSVDCVDISRMMAGLTSRPADPRPDQRRAGSGNRARPPRRLCKRLAASGFPALG
;
A
#
# COMPACT_ATOMS: atom_id res chain seq x y z
N MET A 1 -29.02 -3.20 60.54
CA MET A 1 -30.12 -3.83 61.31
C MET A 1 -30.98 -2.71 61.90
N LEU A 2 -32.29 -2.72 61.58
CA LEU A 2 -33.44 -2.10 62.27
C LEU A 2 -33.43 -0.55 62.43
N ARG A 3 -34.48 0.25 62.15
CA ARG A 3 -35.94 0.09 61.87
C ARG A 3 -36.37 1.39 61.13
N ALA A 4 -37.07 1.38 59.99
CA ALA A 4 -38.52 1.23 59.82
C ALA A 4 -39.38 2.19 60.67
N GLY A 5 -40.06 3.13 60.02
CA GLY A 5 -41.03 4.03 60.64
C GLY A 5 -41.67 5.02 59.66
N ILE A 6 -42.64 4.53 58.89
CA ILE A 6 -43.54 5.31 58.03
C ILE A 6 -44.55 6.05 58.91
N ILE A 7 -44.68 7.37 58.76
CA ILE A 7 -45.90 8.11 59.13
C ILE A 7 -46.31 8.97 57.94
N VAL A 8 -47.42 8.54 57.33
CA VAL A 8 -48.21 9.30 56.35
C VAL A 8 -49.04 10.32 57.13
N ALA A 9 -48.84 11.60 56.85
CA ALA A 9 -49.75 12.66 57.26
C ALA A 9 -50.20 13.40 56.00
N ALA A 10 -51.42 13.11 55.56
CA ALA A 10 -52.12 13.84 54.53
C ALA A 10 -52.58 15.19 55.13
N LEU A 11 -52.05 16.30 54.60
CA LEU A 11 -52.57 17.63 54.87
C LEU A 11 -53.06 18.23 53.55
N LEU A 12 -54.38 18.29 53.38
CA LEU A 12 -55.05 19.08 52.35
C LEU A 12 -54.78 20.56 52.63
N CYS A 13 -53.98 21.21 51.79
CA CYS A 13 -54.00 22.66 51.65
C CYS A 13 -54.66 23.01 50.30
N VAL A 14 -55.96 23.32 50.37
CA VAL A 14 -56.66 24.08 49.35
C VAL A 14 -56.20 25.53 49.52
N GLY A 15 -55.38 26.00 48.60
CA GLY A 15 -54.83 27.36 48.62
C GLY A 15 -54.44 27.78 47.22
N SER A 16 -55.38 28.43 46.54
CA SER A 16 -55.24 29.03 45.22
C SER A 16 -54.02 29.95 45.14
N GLY A 17 -53.13 29.64 44.20
CA GLY A 17 -51.95 30.43 43.90
C GLY A 17 -51.05 29.71 42.90
N LEU A 18 -51.51 29.58 41.65
CA LEU A 18 -50.63 29.21 40.53
C LEU A 18 -49.59 30.32 40.33
N GLY A 19 -48.52 30.29 41.11
CA GLY A 19 -47.25 30.89 40.74
C GLY A 19 -46.47 29.88 39.91
N ILE A 20 -46.68 29.86 38.60
CA ILE A 20 -45.74 29.22 37.68
C ILE A 20 -44.41 29.95 37.86
N ARG A 21 -43.47 29.34 38.59
CA ARG A 21 -42.07 29.71 38.44
C ARG A 21 -41.62 29.19 37.09
N ALA A 22 -41.61 30.08 36.10
CA ALA A 22 -40.82 29.88 34.90
C ALA A 22 -39.39 29.62 35.37
N GLN A 23 -38.93 28.38 35.25
CA GLN A 23 -37.51 28.11 35.20
C GLN A 23 -37.06 28.71 33.87
N ASP A 24 -36.42 29.88 33.93
CA ASP A 24 -35.61 30.36 32.82
C ASP A 24 -34.54 29.29 32.58
N THR A 25 -34.81 28.42 31.62
CA THR A 25 -33.80 27.56 31.04
C THR A 25 -32.81 28.49 30.37
N VAL A 26 -31.71 28.80 31.08
CA VAL A 26 -30.53 29.41 30.49
C VAL A 26 -30.11 28.45 29.38
N SER A 27 -30.49 28.77 28.15
CA SER A 27 -29.95 28.13 26.98
C SER A 27 -28.45 28.30 27.05
N ASP A 28 -27.74 27.20 27.25
CA ASP A 28 -26.28 27.13 27.13
C ASP A 28 -25.94 27.48 25.68
N GLU A 29 -25.84 28.79 25.40
CA GLU A 29 -25.41 29.31 24.11
C GLU A 29 -23.97 28.85 23.92
N THR A 30 -23.84 27.73 23.22
CA THR A 30 -22.53 27.15 22.93
C THR A 30 -21.82 28.09 21.97
N ILE A 31 -20.91 28.91 22.49
CA ILE A 31 -20.07 29.80 21.68
C ILE A 31 -19.20 28.93 20.78
N ARG A 32 -19.55 28.87 19.49
CA ARG A 32 -18.74 28.20 18.47
C ARG A 32 -17.74 29.20 17.91
N ALA A 33 -16.52 29.16 18.43
CA ALA A 33 -15.40 29.89 17.84
C ALA A 33 -14.77 29.04 16.72
N THR A 34 -14.80 29.53 15.48
CA THR A 34 -14.03 28.96 14.38
C THR A 34 -12.58 29.42 14.50
N VAL A 35 -11.68 28.53 14.90
CA VAL A 35 -10.25 28.83 14.98
C VAL A 35 -9.61 28.47 13.64
N ASN A 36 -9.00 29.46 12.97
CA ASN A 36 -8.17 29.21 11.79
C ASN A 36 -6.79 28.76 12.25
N VAL A 37 -6.53 27.46 12.16
CA VAL A 37 -5.20 26.88 12.44
C VAL A 37 -4.31 27.09 11.22
N VAL A 38 -3.20 27.80 11.40
CA VAL A 38 -2.19 28.05 10.35
C VAL A 38 -0.97 27.19 10.63
N LEU A 39 -0.52 26.43 9.62
CA LEU A 39 0.70 25.62 9.70
C LEU A 39 1.90 26.48 9.27
N ALA A 40 2.88 26.65 10.17
CA ALA A 40 4.11 27.38 9.93
C ALA A 40 5.32 26.44 10.08
N PRO A 41 5.78 25.78 9.01
CA PRO A 41 6.95 24.91 9.07
C PRO A 41 8.23 25.74 9.29
N VAL A 42 9.06 25.33 10.25
CA VAL A 42 10.33 25.98 10.59
C VAL A 42 11.48 24.98 10.52
N THR A 43 12.60 25.41 9.95
CA THR A 43 13.87 24.65 9.91
C THR A 43 14.92 25.44 10.66
N VAL A 44 15.58 24.81 11.63
CA VAL A 44 16.63 25.44 12.43
C VAL A 44 17.98 24.87 12.01
N LEU A 45 18.89 25.76 11.65
CA LEU A 45 20.27 25.45 11.29
C LEU A 45 21.22 26.07 12.31
N ASP A 46 22.37 25.44 12.52
CA ASP A 46 23.44 26.01 13.34
C ASP A 46 24.26 27.04 12.54
N ARG A 47 25.37 27.52 13.12
CA ARG A 47 26.26 28.50 12.45
C ARG A 47 27.01 27.90 11.25
N HIS A 48 27.12 26.59 11.17
CA HIS A 48 27.80 25.84 10.11
C HIS A 48 26.84 25.42 8.99
N GLY A 49 25.53 25.59 9.19
CA GLY A 49 24.49 25.23 8.24
C GLY A 49 23.93 23.82 8.45
N ASP A 50 24.30 23.14 9.54
CA ASP A 50 23.81 21.82 9.89
C ASP A 50 22.46 21.89 10.61
N TYR A 51 21.61 20.88 10.42
CA TYR A 51 20.31 20.81 11.07
C TYR A 51 20.44 20.64 12.59
N VAL A 52 19.79 21.52 13.34
CA VAL A 52 19.70 21.40 14.80
C VAL A 52 18.53 20.46 15.14
N SER A 53 18.84 19.31 15.71
CA SER A 53 17.86 18.32 16.18
C SER A 53 17.58 18.46 17.68
N GLY A 54 16.44 17.93 18.14
CA GLY A 54 16.11 17.84 19.56
C GLY A 54 15.45 19.07 20.19
N LEU A 55 15.16 20.12 19.40
CA LEU A 55 14.44 21.30 19.87
C LEU A 55 13.02 20.93 20.32
N GLN A 56 12.62 21.47 21.46
CA GLN A 56 11.31 21.28 22.06
C GLN A 56 10.39 22.45 21.72
N PRO A 57 9.05 22.26 21.77
CA PRO A 57 8.07 23.32 21.63
C PRO A 57 8.38 24.60 22.42
N GLN A 58 8.88 24.42 23.65
CA GLN A 58 9.24 25.48 24.58
C GLN A 58 10.47 26.31 24.18
N ASP A 59 11.25 25.85 23.21
CA ASP A 59 12.42 26.57 22.68
C ASP A 59 12.02 27.59 21.60
N PHE A 60 10.74 27.61 21.20
CA PHE A 60 10.21 28.51 20.17
C PHE A 60 9.22 29.53 20.76
N ARG A 61 9.26 30.75 20.23
CA ARG A 61 8.25 31.79 20.47
C ARG A 61 7.73 32.28 19.14
N LEU A 62 6.42 32.12 18.91
CA LEU A 62 5.77 32.67 17.72
C LEU A 62 5.18 34.03 18.05
N LEU A 63 5.61 35.04 17.32
CA LEU A 63 5.07 36.39 17.40
C LEU A 63 4.26 36.66 16.14
N ASP A 64 3.00 37.05 16.30
CA ASP A 64 2.19 37.62 15.22
C ASP A 64 2.01 39.11 15.50
N ASN A 65 2.50 39.96 14.59
CA ASN A 65 2.51 41.42 14.74
C ASN A 65 3.04 41.88 16.12
N GLY A 66 4.08 41.21 16.63
CA GLY A 66 4.71 41.51 17.92
C GLY A 66 3.98 40.97 19.15
N LYS A 67 2.85 40.28 18.99
CA LYS A 67 2.14 39.60 20.10
C LYS A 67 2.44 38.10 20.11
N GLU A 68 2.77 37.57 21.29
CA GLU A 68 3.06 36.16 21.47
C GLU A 68 1.80 35.30 21.28
N GLN A 69 1.91 34.31 20.40
CA GLN A 69 0.84 33.38 20.06
C GLN A 69 1.09 32.03 20.71
N LYS A 70 0.02 31.42 21.23
CA LYS A 70 0.10 30.07 21.81
C LYS A 70 0.32 29.05 20.70
N ILE A 71 1.54 28.54 20.61
CA ILE A 71 1.90 27.46 19.71
C ILE A 71 1.45 26.12 20.30
N GLN A 72 0.62 25.38 19.57
CA GLN A 72 0.58 23.93 19.70
C GLN A 72 1.63 23.41 18.74
N VAL A 73 2.87 23.31 19.20
CA VAL A 73 3.93 22.67 18.42
C VAL A 73 3.66 21.18 18.49
N ASP A 74 3.03 20.67 17.45
CA ASP A 74 3.20 19.27 17.13
C ASP A 74 4.61 19.17 16.55
N VAL A 75 5.56 18.59 17.30
CA VAL A 75 6.79 18.08 16.69
C VAL A 75 6.34 16.88 15.88
N ALA A 76 5.68 17.16 14.76
CA ALA A 76 5.17 16.15 13.86
C ALA A 76 6.39 15.64 13.10
N PHE A 77 7.19 14.80 13.76
CA PHE A 77 7.91 13.75 13.06
C PHE A 77 6.81 12.90 12.42
N GLN A 78 6.37 13.32 11.23
CA GLN A 78 5.28 12.68 10.54
C GLN A 78 5.86 11.40 9.96
N PRO A 79 5.57 10.23 10.58
CA PRO A 79 6.29 9.03 10.23
C PRO A 79 5.93 8.64 8.79
N ILE A 80 6.88 8.05 8.09
CA ILE A 80 6.71 7.74 6.67
C ILE A 80 5.92 6.44 6.54
N SER A 81 4.97 6.42 5.62
CA SER A 81 4.38 5.20 5.07
C SER A 81 4.83 5.11 3.61
N LEU A 82 5.69 4.15 3.32
CA LEU A 82 6.30 3.95 2.01
C LEU A 82 5.69 2.73 1.31
N VAL A 83 5.34 2.85 0.04
CA VAL A 83 5.12 1.68 -0.83
C VAL A 83 6.26 1.61 -1.83
N ILE A 84 6.95 0.47 -1.86
CA ILE A 84 8.00 0.18 -2.84
C ILE A 84 7.38 -0.69 -3.91
N ALA A 85 7.11 -0.10 -5.07
CA ALA A 85 6.56 -0.79 -6.23
C ALA A 85 7.68 -1.15 -7.20
N VAL A 86 7.99 -2.44 -7.31
CA VAL A 86 9.08 -2.96 -8.14
C VAL A 86 8.51 -3.64 -9.39
N GLN A 87 8.91 -3.16 -10.56
CA GLN A 87 8.61 -3.84 -11.82
C GLN A 87 9.37 -5.18 -11.85
N ALA A 88 8.65 -6.27 -12.13
CA ALA A 88 9.16 -7.64 -12.10
C ALA A 88 8.69 -8.42 -13.34
N ASN A 89 8.84 -7.84 -14.53
CA ASN A 89 8.62 -8.52 -15.81
C ASN A 89 9.93 -9.15 -16.32
N ASP A 90 9.84 -10.03 -17.32
CA ASP A 90 11.00 -10.78 -17.83
C ASP A 90 12.13 -9.89 -18.34
N HIS A 91 11.79 -8.69 -18.83
CA HIS A 91 12.77 -7.74 -19.35
C HIS A 91 13.68 -7.14 -18.28
N VAL A 92 13.22 -7.08 -17.02
CA VAL A 92 13.99 -6.49 -15.90
C VAL A 92 14.60 -7.56 -14.98
N GLU A 93 14.46 -8.84 -15.32
CA GLU A 93 15.00 -9.96 -14.53
C GLU A 93 16.47 -9.75 -14.15
N GLY A 94 17.31 -9.34 -15.11
CA GLY A 94 18.73 -9.12 -14.88
C GLY A 94 19.06 -7.97 -13.92
N MET A 95 18.09 -7.10 -13.62
CA MET A 95 18.23 -5.97 -12.69
C MET A 95 17.76 -6.27 -11.28
N LEU A 96 16.94 -7.32 -11.08
CA LEU A 96 16.46 -7.73 -9.76
C LEU A 96 17.60 -7.96 -8.74
N PRO A 97 18.75 -8.60 -9.10
CA PRO A 97 19.85 -8.75 -8.15
C PRO A 97 20.46 -7.42 -7.68
N LYS A 98 20.40 -6.36 -8.49
CA LYS A 98 20.86 -5.02 -8.09
C LYS A 98 19.85 -4.35 -7.18
N ILE A 99 18.56 -4.47 -7.49
CA ILE A 99 17.46 -3.95 -6.67
C ILE A 99 17.47 -4.61 -5.29
N ASN A 100 17.77 -5.91 -5.20
CA ASN A 100 17.90 -6.64 -3.94
C ASN A 100 18.92 -6.03 -2.98
N LYS A 101 20.00 -5.41 -3.49
CA LYS A 101 21.02 -4.77 -2.65
C LYS A 101 20.54 -3.46 -2.02
N ILE A 102 19.54 -2.82 -2.61
CA ILE A 102 18.98 -1.56 -2.11
C ILE A 102 18.08 -1.82 -0.91
N GLY A 103 17.46 -3.00 -0.81
CA GLY A 103 16.51 -3.34 0.25
C GLY A 103 17.01 -3.10 1.68
N ALA A 104 18.27 -3.42 1.96
CA ALA A 104 18.88 -3.21 3.27
C ALA A 104 19.08 -1.71 3.63
N LEU A 105 19.08 -0.83 2.64
CA LEU A 105 19.28 0.62 2.82
C LEU A 105 17.96 1.37 3.02
N ILE A 106 16.82 0.74 2.75
CA ILE A 106 15.50 1.39 2.78
C ILE A 106 15.12 1.86 4.18
N GLN A 107 15.30 1.02 5.20
CA GLN A 107 14.98 1.43 6.57
C GLN A 107 15.85 2.60 7.06
N PRO A 108 17.20 2.49 7.06
CA PRO A 108 18.05 3.53 7.63
C PRO A 108 18.04 4.85 6.85
N LEU A 109 17.85 4.80 5.52
CA LEU A 109 17.98 6.00 4.67
C LEU A 109 16.65 6.61 4.21
N VAL A 110 15.56 5.84 4.21
CA VAL A 110 14.30 6.30 3.59
C VAL A 110 13.18 6.45 4.62
N ILE A 111 12.83 5.40 5.36
CA ILE A 111 11.66 5.43 6.26
C ILE A 111 11.99 5.83 7.71
N GLY A 112 13.25 5.69 8.15
CA GLY A 112 13.66 5.96 9.52
C GLY A 112 13.07 4.96 10.53
N GLU A 113 13.32 5.19 11.83
CA GLU A 113 12.92 4.24 12.89
C GLU A 113 11.40 4.15 13.12
N GLN A 114 10.68 5.25 12.91
CA GLN A 114 9.22 5.32 13.11
C GLN A 114 8.41 5.06 11.84
N GLY A 115 9.09 4.89 10.71
CA GLY A 115 8.45 4.64 9.42
C GLY A 115 8.02 3.20 9.23
N GLU A 116 7.22 2.99 8.20
CA GLU A 116 6.79 1.66 7.75
C GLU A 116 6.89 1.60 6.22
N ALA A 117 7.17 0.41 5.70
CA ALA A 117 7.15 0.16 4.27
C ALA A 117 6.37 -1.10 3.93
N ALA A 118 5.68 -1.05 2.79
CA ALA A 118 5.14 -2.22 2.11
C ALA A 118 5.89 -2.44 0.79
N VAL A 119 6.02 -3.69 0.37
CA VAL A 119 6.72 -4.07 -0.87
C VAL A 119 5.71 -4.73 -1.80
N MET A 120 5.58 -4.19 -3.00
CA MET A 120 4.77 -4.74 -4.08
C MET A 120 5.64 -5.02 -5.29
N ALA A 121 5.46 -6.19 -5.90
CA ALA A 121 6.02 -6.50 -7.21
C ALA A 121 4.91 -6.48 -8.26
N PHE A 122 5.18 -5.89 -9.42
CA PHE A 122 4.19 -5.82 -10.49
C PHE A 122 4.73 -6.23 -11.86
N ASP A 123 3.88 -6.89 -12.63
CA ASP A 123 4.07 -7.23 -14.03
C ASP A 123 2.74 -6.97 -14.77
N HIS A 124 2.02 -8.01 -15.20
CA HIS A 124 0.58 -7.94 -15.53
C HIS A 124 -0.32 -8.16 -14.30
N ARG A 125 0.25 -8.67 -13.21
CA ARG A 125 -0.35 -8.92 -11.90
C ARG A 125 0.27 -7.97 -10.89
N PHE A 126 -0.41 -7.77 -9.79
CA PHE A 126 0.08 -7.04 -8.62
C PHE A 126 0.23 -8.05 -7.49
N ARG A 127 1.46 -8.20 -6.98
CA ARG A 127 1.77 -9.12 -5.88
C ARG A 127 2.28 -8.32 -4.70
N THR A 128 1.52 -8.29 -3.61
CA THR A 128 2.00 -7.76 -2.33
C THR A 128 2.98 -8.76 -1.74
N MET A 129 4.27 -8.42 -1.74
CA MET A 129 5.33 -9.28 -1.23
C MET A 129 5.42 -9.19 0.29
N GLN A 130 5.12 -8.00 0.83
CA GLN A 130 5.08 -7.70 2.25
C GLN A 130 4.15 -6.52 2.48
N ASP A 131 3.20 -6.66 3.40
CA ASP A 131 2.37 -5.55 3.86
C ASP A 131 3.16 -4.61 4.79
N PHE A 132 2.61 -3.44 5.11
CA PHE A 132 3.28 -2.41 5.89
C PHE A 132 3.94 -2.96 7.16
N THR A 133 5.24 -2.74 7.27
CA THR A 133 6.03 -3.16 8.44
C THR A 133 7.19 -2.19 8.66
N SER A 134 7.62 -2.05 9.91
CA SER A 134 8.83 -1.31 10.29
C SER A 134 10.07 -2.22 10.38
N ASP A 135 9.93 -3.52 10.14
CA ASP A 135 11.01 -4.51 10.22
C ASP A 135 11.82 -4.55 8.92
N SER A 136 13.07 -4.06 8.95
CA SER A 136 13.98 -4.08 7.78
C SER A 136 14.21 -5.47 7.23
N ILE A 137 14.32 -6.47 8.08
CA ILE A 137 14.65 -7.84 7.66
C ILE A 137 13.49 -8.39 6.82
N LYS A 138 12.23 -8.09 7.21
CA LYS A 138 11.07 -8.47 6.40
C LYS A 138 11.02 -7.73 5.07
N ILE A 139 11.29 -6.43 5.06
CA ILE A 139 11.33 -5.61 3.83
C ILE A 139 12.41 -6.13 2.87
N GLU A 140 13.63 -6.34 3.37
CA GLU A 140 14.75 -6.85 2.60
C GLU A 140 14.45 -8.23 2.01
N ASN A 141 13.91 -9.13 2.84
CA ASN A 141 13.53 -10.47 2.39
C ASN A 141 12.39 -10.45 1.36
N ALA A 142 11.44 -9.51 1.48
CA ALA A 142 10.36 -9.35 0.53
C ALA A 142 10.88 -8.94 -0.85
N ILE A 143 11.84 -8.01 -0.90
CA ILE A 143 12.51 -7.58 -2.13
C ILE A 143 13.31 -8.74 -2.72
N LYS A 144 14.08 -9.47 -1.90
CA LYS A 144 14.87 -10.63 -2.36
C LYS A 144 14.03 -11.75 -2.97
N LYS A 145 12.78 -11.92 -2.51
CA LYS A 145 11.84 -12.93 -3.01
C LYS A 145 11.15 -12.54 -4.33
N ILE A 146 11.37 -11.33 -4.84
CA ILE A 146 10.78 -10.89 -6.09
C ILE A 146 11.37 -11.72 -7.23
N THR A 147 10.47 -12.44 -7.90
CA THR A 147 10.78 -13.20 -9.10
C THR A 147 10.20 -12.52 -10.33
N PRO A 148 10.86 -12.60 -11.50
CA PRO A 148 10.27 -12.14 -12.75
C PRO A 148 9.00 -12.95 -13.07
N GLY A 149 8.06 -12.32 -13.77
CA GLY A 149 6.77 -12.92 -14.10
C GLY A 149 6.48 -12.95 -15.59
N SER A 150 5.64 -12.03 -16.08
CA SER A 150 5.29 -11.97 -17.52
C SER A 150 6.19 -11.05 -18.32
N GLN A 151 5.95 -10.97 -19.64
CA GLN A 151 6.60 -10.02 -20.55
C GLN A 151 6.01 -8.59 -20.50
N SER A 152 4.75 -8.44 -20.09
CA SER A 152 4.05 -7.14 -20.01
C SER A 152 4.22 -6.46 -18.64
N SER A 153 3.99 -5.15 -18.61
CA SER A 153 4.04 -4.32 -17.40
C SER A 153 2.86 -3.34 -17.37
N ARG A 154 2.10 -3.35 -16.28
CA ARG A 154 0.96 -2.46 -16.03
C ARG A 154 1.36 -1.34 -15.08
N LEU A 155 2.17 -0.40 -15.57
CA LEU A 155 2.78 0.65 -14.74
C LEU A 155 1.75 1.61 -14.14
N ILE A 156 0.75 2.06 -14.92
CA ILE A 156 -0.25 3.03 -14.43
C ILE A 156 -1.12 2.38 -13.36
N ASP A 157 -1.54 1.14 -13.58
CA ASP A 157 -2.37 0.39 -12.64
C ASP A 157 -1.59 0.07 -11.35
N ALA A 158 -0.27 -0.17 -11.44
CA ALA A 158 0.58 -0.36 -10.28
C ALA A 158 0.67 0.91 -9.41
N VAL A 159 0.70 2.09 -10.04
CA VAL A 159 0.62 3.37 -9.32
C VAL A 159 -0.72 3.51 -8.60
N ILE A 160 -1.83 3.23 -9.29
CA ILE A 160 -3.18 3.29 -8.69
C ILE A 160 -3.29 2.34 -7.50
N GLU A 161 -2.84 1.08 -7.65
CA GLU A 161 -2.88 0.09 -6.58
C GLU A 161 -1.96 0.47 -5.39
N SER A 162 -0.80 1.06 -5.68
CA SER A 162 0.11 1.56 -4.63
C SER A 162 -0.50 2.73 -3.86
N VAL A 163 -1.16 3.67 -4.55
CA VAL A 163 -1.89 4.78 -3.92
C VAL A 163 -3.06 4.24 -3.08
N ARG A 164 -3.76 3.19 -3.55
CA ARG A 164 -4.79 2.52 -2.76
C ARG A 164 -4.24 1.94 -1.45
N MET A 165 -3.08 1.28 -1.48
CA MET A 165 -2.41 0.80 -0.25
C MET A 165 -2.11 1.96 0.71
N LEU A 166 -1.53 3.05 0.20
CA LEU A 166 -1.18 4.24 0.99
C LEU A 166 -2.41 4.98 1.55
N ARG A 167 -3.52 5.00 0.81
CA ARG A 167 -4.78 5.63 1.24
C ARG A 167 -5.32 5.00 2.52
N SER A 168 -5.08 3.71 2.73
CA SER A 168 -5.50 3.01 3.96
C SER A 168 -4.73 3.45 5.21
N ARG A 169 -3.66 4.24 5.06
CA ARG A 169 -2.82 4.70 6.16
C ARG A 169 -3.36 5.98 6.77
N PRO A 170 -3.14 6.23 8.07
CA PRO A 170 -3.56 7.47 8.73
C PRO A 170 -3.09 8.72 7.97
N ALA A 171 -3.89 9.78 7.99
CA ALA A 171 -3.57 11.04 7.29
C ALA A 171 -2.39 11.80 7.93
N ASN A 172 -2.08 11.51 9.20
CA ASN A 172 -0.93 12.05 9.93
C ASN A 172 0.38 11.31 9.61
N ARG A 173 0.51 10.70 8.42
CA ARG A 173 1.74 10.03 7.94
C ARG A 173 2.12 10.58 6.58
N ARG A 174 3.43 10.75 6.31
CA ARG A 174 3.89 11.11 4.96
C ARG A 174 3.75 9.89 4.07
N ARG A 175 2.94 9.98 3.02
CA ARG A 175 2.69 8.87 2.09
C ARG A 175 3.60 9.01 0.90
N ILE A 176 4.48 8.03 0.69
CA ILE A 176 5.46 8.02 -0.39
C ILE A 176 5.30 6.74 -1.21
N LEU A 177 5.29 6.87 -2.53
CA LEU A 177 5.41 5.77 -3.48
C LEU A 177 6.80 5.82 -4.11
N MET A 178 7.64 4.83 -3.81
CA MET A 178 8.90 4.61 -4.51
C MET A 178 8.66 3.64 -5.66
N LEU A 179 8.65 4.16 -6.88
CA LEU A 179 8.41 3.39 -8.11
C LEU A 179 9.74 3.00 -8.75
N ILE A 180 10.08 1.71 -8.71
CA ILE A 180 11.27 1.14 -9.35
C ILE A 180 10.83 0.44 -10.63
N SER A 181 10.94 1.11 -11.77
CA SER A 181 10.39 0.63 -13.03
C SER A 181 11.15 1.16 -14.23
N GLU A 182 10.96 0.51 -15.39
CA GLU A 182 11.30 1.14 -16.65
C GLU A 182 10.22 2.16 -17.04
N THR A 183 10.57 3.12 -17.89
CA THR A 183 9.62 4.09 -18.45
C THR A 183 8.59 3.51 -19.45
N ARG A 184 8.54 2.20 -19.66
CA ARG A 184 7.67 1.57 -20.67
C ARG A 184 6.43 0.95 -20.04
N ASN A 185 5.28 1.48 -20.41
CA ASN A 185 3.98 0.92 -20.04
C ASN A 185 3.42 0.06 -21.19
N ARG A 186 3.09 -1.21 -20.92
CA ARG A 186 2.51 -2.14 -21.92
C ARG A 186 1.46 -3.01 -21.24
N GLY A 187 0.22 -2.52 -21.23
CA GLY A 187 -0.93 -3.29 -20.77
C GLY A 187 -1.72 -2.66 -19.63
N SER A 188 -1.40 -1.44 -19.19
CA SER A 188 -2.31 -0.77 -18.26
C SER A 188 -3.64 -0.42 -18.91
N GLU A 189 -4.70 -0.62 -18.13
CA GLU A 189 -6.08 -0.26 -18.49
C GLU A 189 -6.43 1.14 -17.97
N GLY A 190 -5.84 1.54 -16.84
CA GLY A 190 -6.02 2.85 -16.23
C GLY A 190 -5.40 3.99 -17.02
N LYS A 191 -5.95 5.20 -16.84
CA LYS A 191 -5.45 6.42 -17.47
C LYS A 191 -4.48 7.14 -16.55
N VAL A 192 -3.46 7.75 -17.14
CA VAL A 192 -2.47 8.58 -16.40
C VAL A 192 -3.17 9.69 -15.62
N ARG A 193 -4.22 10.30 -16.18
CA ARG A 193 -4.99 11.34 -15.49
C ARG A 193 -5.64 10.84 -14.21
N ASP A 194 -6.17 9.63 -14.22
CA ASP A 194 -6.83 9.03 -13.05
C ASP A 194 -5.78 8.77 -11.96
N ALA A 195 -4.63 8.21 -12.34
CA ALA A 195 -3.50 8.01 -11.41
C ALA A 195 -2.99 9.33 -10.79
N LEU A 196 -2.80 10.38 -11.59
CA LEU A 196 -2.37 11.70 -11.09
C LEU A 196 -3.41 12.31 -10.15
N THR A 197 -4.68 12.15 -10.48
CA THR A 197 -5.79 12.61 -9.65
C THR A 197 -5.82 11.88 -8.31
N ASP A 198 -5.63 10.55 -8.32
CA ASP A 198 -5.54 9.74 -7.10
C ASP A 198 -4.32 10.11 -6.25
N ILE A 199 -3.16 10.35 -6.86
CA ILE A 199 -1.94 10.80 -6.17
C ILE A 199 -2.21 12.13 -5.44
N GLN A 200 -2.78 13.11 -6.15
CA GLN A 200 -3.05 14.44 -5.61
C GLN A 200 -4.11 14.40 -4.49
N MET A 201 -5.23 13.72 -4.71
CA MET A 201 -6.30 13.63 -3.70
C MET A 201 -5.87 12.93 -2.42
N ASN A 202 -4.90 12.01 -2.49
CA ASN A 202 -4.41 11.27 -1.33
C ASN A 202 -3.11 11.82 -0.74
N ASN A 203 -2.62 12.97 -1.25
CA ASN A 203 -1.38 13.63 -0.85
C ASN A 203 -0.17 12.66 -0.83
N VAL A 204 -0.02 11.90 -1.92
CA VAL A 204 1.07 10.93 -2.10
C VAL A 204 2.21 11.60 -2.87
N SER A 205 3.44 11.50 -2.36
CA SER A 205 4.64 11.85 -3.13
C SER A 205 5.11 10.64 -3.93
N VAL A 206 5.46 10.81 -5.20
CA VAL A 206 5.94 9.72 -6.06
C VAL A 206 7.40 9.95 -6.42
N ASP A 207 8.26 9.04 -5.99
CA ASP A 207 9.70 9.05 -6.27
C ASP A 207 10.03 7.91 -7.24
N CYS A 208 10.49 8.26 -8.43
CA CYS A 208 10.78 7.28 -9.49
C CYS A 208 12.27 6.94 -9.52
N VAL A 209 12.58 5.64 -9.50
CA VAL A 209 13.90 5.08 -9.78
C VAL A 209 13.85 4.35 -11.11
N ASP A 210 14.41 4.95 -12.14
CA ASP A 210 14.34 4.41 -13.50
C ASP A 210 15.32 3.23 -13.70
N ILE A 211 14.80 2.14 -14.25
CA ILE A 211 15.62 1.03 -14.72
C ILE A 211 16.07 1.35 -16.15
N SER A 212 17.37 1.53 -16.34
CA SER A 212 17.92 1.79 -17.68
C SER A 212 17.59 0.66 -18.65
N ARG A 213 16.84 1.00 -19.71
CA ARG A 213 16.41 0.06 -20.77
C ARG A 213 17.57 -0.64 -21.46
N MET A 214 18.69 0.06 -21.65
CA MET A 214 19.89 -0.53 -22.24
C MET A 214 20.45 -1.63 -21.35
N MET A 215 20.54 -1.36 -20.04
CA MET A 215 21.02 -2.34 -19.08
C MET A 215 20.04 -3.51 -18.92
N ALA A 216 18.73 -3.23 -18.88
CA ALA A 216 17.70 -4.25 -18.84
C ALA A 216 17.77 -5.15 -20.08
N GLY A 217 17.87 -4.57 -21.29
CA GLY A 217 18.04 -5.32 -22.53
C GLY A 217 19.31 -6.17 -22.56
N LEU A 218 20.46 -5.64 -22.15
CA LEU A 218 21.73 -6.37 -22.13
C LEU A 218 21.77 -7.52 -21.10
N THR A 219 20.98 -7.41 -20.04
CA THR A 219 20.92 -8.42 -18.96
C THR A 219 19.69 -9.32 -19.03
N SER A 220 18.78 -9.06 -19.97
CA SER A 220 17.60 -9.87 -20.20
C SER A 220 17.96 -11.23 -20.80
N ARG A 221 17.20 -12.26 -20.43
CA ARG A 221 17.35 -13.58 -21.03
C ARG A 221 16.73 -13.60 -22.44
N PRO A 222 17.36 -14.26 -23.43
CA PRO A 222 16.74 -14.51 -24.72
C PRO A 222 15.42 -15.26 -24.55
N ALA A 223 14.38 -14.87 -25.28
CA ALA A 223 13.11 -15.59 -25.26
C ALA A 223 13.32 -17.04 -25.75
N ASP A 224 12.66 -18.00 -25.09
CA ASP A 224 12.72 -19.39 -25.52
C ASP A 224 12.29 -19.53 -27.00
N PRO A 225 13.00 -20.34 -27.81
CA PRO A 225 12.62 -20.56 -29.19
C PRO A 225 11.19 -21.05 -29.26
N ARG A 226 10.35 -20.37 -30.06
CA ARG A 226 8.99 -20.85 -30.34
C ARG A 226 9.09 -22.30 -30.84
N PRO A 227 8.39 -23.26 -30.24
CA PRO A 227 8.39 -24.63 -30.75
C PRO A 227 7.90 -24.61 -32.19
N ASP A 228 8.69 -25.20 -33.08
CA ASP A 228 8.42 -25.21 -34.52
C ASP A 228 7.09 -25.92 -34.79
N GLN A 229 6.08 -25.14 -35.19
CA GLN A 229 4.75 -25.66 -35.54
C GLN A 229 4.79 -26.60 -36.76
N ARG A 230 5.91 -26.66 -37.50
CA ARG A 230 6.04 -27.54 -38.68
C ARG A 230 6.12 -29.03 -38.35
N ARG A 231 6.30 -29.43 -37.09
CA ARG A 231 6.36 -30.86 -36.70
C ARG A 231 5.04 -31.47 -36.23
N ALA A 232 3.97 -30.69 -36.06
CA ALA A 232 2.67 -31.19 -35.60
C ALA A 232 1.75 -31.72 -36.72
N GLY A 233 2.18 -31.66 -37.99
CA GLY A 233 1.34 -32.01 -39.14
C GLY A 233 1.66 -33.35 -39.83
N SER A 234 2.82 -33.98 -39.61
CA SER A 234 3.15 -35.27 -40.25
C SER A 234 2.97 -36.43 -39.27
N GLY A 235 1.71 -36.72 -38.94
CA GLY A 235 1.34 -37.94 -38.23
C GLY A 235 1.69 -39.16 -39.08
N ASN A 236 2.89 -39.71 -38.87
CA ASN A 236 3.23 -41.03 -39.38
C ASN A 236 2.44 -42.05 -38.55
N ARG A 237 1.19 -42.33 -38.97
CA ARG A 237 0.41 -43.45 -38.43
C ARG A 237 1.19 -44.72 -38.75
N ALA A 238 1.92 -45.25 -37.77
CA ALA A 238 2.44 -46.60 -37.83
C ALA A 238 1.25 -47.56 -38.04
N ARG A 239 1.13 -48.12 -39.24
CA ARG A 239 0.23 -49.26 -39.49
C ARG A 239 0.76 -50.45 -38.69
N PRO A 240 -0.07 -51.17 -37.92
CA PRO A 240 0.37 -52.40 -37.29
C PRO A 240 0.65 -53.46 -38.37
N PRO A 241 1.63 -54.36 -38.16
CA PRO A 241 2.02 -55.34 -39.16
C PRO A 241 0.90 -56.38 -39.35
N ARG A 242 0.45 -56.56 -40.59
CA ARG A 242 -0.43 -57.66 -41.00
C ARG A 242 0.31 -58.99 -40.80
N ARG A 243 0.08 -59.69 -39.69
CA ARG A 243 0.44 -61.10 -39.57
C ARG A 243 -0.70 -61.97 -40.11
N LEU A 244 -0.31 -62.84 -41.04
CA LEU A 244 -1.09 -63.90 -41.69
C LEU A 244 -1.96 -64.69 -40.69
N CYS A 245 -3.28 -64.64 -40.84
CA CYS A 245 -4.15 -65.74 -40.40
C CYS A 245 -4.01 -66.89 -41.41
N LYS A 246 -3.08 -67.81 -41.16
CA LYS A 246 -3.13 -69.15 -41.73
C LYS A 246 -3.76 -70.09 -40.69
N ARG A 247 -4.90 -70.65 -41.10
CA ARG A 247 -5.62 -71.83 -40.58
C ARG A 247 -4.80 -72.74 -39.66
N LEU A 248 -5.36 -73.03 -38.48
CA LEU A 248 -5.45 -74.41 -38.01
C LEU A 248 -6.93 -74.71 -37.74
N ALA A 249 -7.41 -75.77 -38.38
CA ALA A 249 -8.73 -76.37 -38.18
C ALA A 249 -8.60 -77.59 -37.25
N ALA A 250 -9.75 -78.01 -36.71
CA ALA A 250 -10.04 -79.23 -35.94
C ALA A 250 -9.66 -79.13 -34.45
N SER A 251 -10.49 -79.54 -33.48
CA SER A 251 -11.56 -80.56 -33.50
C SER A 251 -12.46 -80.48 -32.26
N GLY A 252 -13.78 -80.73 -32.45
CA GLY A 252 -14.71 -81.37 -31.49
C GLY A 252 -15.22 -80.48 -30.34
N PHE A 253 -16.45 -80.56 -29.83
CA PHE A 253 -17.59 -81.49 -29.92
C PHE A 253 -18.84 -80.68 -29.37
N PRO A 254 -20.07 -81.21 -29.24
CA PRO A 254 -21.27 -80.68 -29.89
C PRO A 254 -22.33 -80.12 -28.92
N ALA A 255 -23.42 -79.67 -29.52
CA ALA A 255 -24.65 -79.12 -28.95
C ALA A 255 -25.47 -80.08 -28.08
N LEU A 256 -26.27 -79.49 -27.20
CA LEU A 256 -27.62 -79.84 -26.71
C LEU A 256 -28.10 -78.55 -26.04
N GLY A 257 -29.26 -77.97 -26.29
CA GLY A 257 -30.60 -78.53 -26.48
C GLY A 257 -31.50 -77.64 -25.64
#